data_AF-A0A525ICP4-F1
#
_entry.id   AF-A0A525ICP4-F1
#
_cell.length_a   1.000
_cell.length_b   1.000
_cell.length_c   1.000
_cell.angle_alpha   90.00
_cell.angle_beta   90.00
_cell.angle_gamma   90.00
#
_symmetry.space_group_name_H-M   'P 1'
#
loop_
_entity.id
_entity.type
_entity.pdbx_description
1 polymer ?
#
loop_
_entity_poly.entity_id
_entity_poly.type
_entity_poly.pdbx_seq_one_letter_code
_entity_poly.pdbx_strand_id
1 'polypeptide(L)'
;MKAILRMILRIAVAAALAAAVCRAVVASPVDPSGTWVIEDGRARVRLERCGPTLERVCGYIVWMKEPADARGQPYRDGNNPDQGKRLRFLLGHQLIMGLKPTPEGRFEGQIYNAENGKSYSVALWRESSDRLTLKGCMLALLCSTQMWRQSNDVLPGQLVGLTGDPNGPRADQEWAAPPSPKQAAAKAR
;
A
#
# COMPACT_ATOMS: atom_id res chain seq x y z
N MET A 1 1.18 64.53 -17.60
CA MET A 1 0.12 63.62 -17.08
C MET A 1 -0.11 62.36 -17.92
N LYS A 2 -0.44 62.44 -19.23
CA LYS A 2 -0.79 61.25 -20.05
C LYS A 2 0.32 60.20 -20.19
N ALA A 3 1.60 60.61 -20.22
CA ALA A 3 2.74 59.69 -20.30
C ALA A 3 3.04 58.96 -18.98
N ILE A 4 2.90 59.66 -17.85
CA ILE A 4 3.08 59.12 -16.49
C ILE A 4 2.01 58.06 -16.19
N LEU A 5 0.75 58.34 -16.58
CA LEU A 5 -0.37 57.40 -16.43
C LEU A 5 -0.18 56.11 -17.26
N ARG A 6 0.38 56.21 -18.48
CA ARG A 6 0.69 55.05 -19.33
C ARG A 6 1.86 54.21 -18.79
N MET A 7 2.83 54.85 -18.14
CA MET A 7 3.97 54.17 -17.52
C MET A 7 3.55 53.41 -16.25
N ILE A 8 2.69 54.00 -15.43
CA ILE A 8 2.10 53.35 -14.24
C ILE A 8 1.23 52.15 -14.66
N LEU A 9 0.42 52.29 -15.71
CA LEU A 9 -0.43 51.20 -16.20
C LEU A 9 0.37 50.00 -16.75
N ARG A 10 1.52 50.24 -17.41
CA ARG A 10 2.42 49.17 -17.89
C ARG A 10 3.12 48.43 -16.76
N ILE A 11 3.52 49.14 -15.69
CA ILE A 11 4.13 48.53 -14.49
C ILE A 11 3.09 47.70 -13.73
N ALA A 12 1.84 48.18 -13.63
CA ALA A 12 0.75 47.45 -13.00
C ALA A 12 0.41 46.14 -13.75
N VAL A 13 0.41 46.14 -15.08
CA VAL A 13 0.18 44.92 -15.89
C VAL A 13 1.36 43.94 -15.77
N ALA A 14 2.60 44.41 -15.77
CA ALA A 14 3.78 43.55 -15.57
C ALA A 14 3.82 42.92 -14.16
N ALA A 15 3.41 43.66 -13.13
CA ALA A 15 3.29 43.14 -11.76
C ALA A 15 2.14 42.14 -11.61
N ALA A 16 1.03 42.32 -12.34
CA ALA A 16 -0.09 41.38 -12.36
C ALA A 16 0.24 40.06 -13.10
N LEU A 17 1.12 40.08 -14.12
CA LEU A 17 1.58 38.87 -14.79
C LEU A 17 2.65 38.09 -14.01
N ALA A 18 3.42 38.75 -13.13
CA ALA A 18 4.45 38.09 -12.32
C ALA A 18 3.89 37.35 -11.08
N ALA A 19 2.66 37.67 -10.63
CA ALA A 19 2.05 37.08 -9.45
C ALA A 19 1.39 35.69 -9.67
N ALA A 20 1.42 35.15 -10.91
CA ALA A 20 0.64 33.97 -11.28
C ALA A 20 1.39 32.62 -11.26
N VAL A 21 2.64 32.55 -10.77
CA VAL A 21 3.45 31.32 -10.85
C VAL A 21 4.02 30.87 -9.50
N CYS A 22 3.21 30.90 -8.45
CA CYS A 22 3.44 30.04 -7.28
C CYS A 22 2.48 28.85 -7.35
N ARG A 23 2.78 27.90 -8.23
CA ARG A 23 2.18 26.56 -8.10
C ARG A 23 2.83 25.91 -6.88
N ALA A 24 2.09 25.78 -5.80
CA ALA A 24 2.48 24.91 -4.71
C ALA A 24 2.75 23.52 -5.31
N VAL A 25 3.99 23.06 -5.25
CA VAL A 25 4.34 21.68 -5.60
C VAL A 25 3.74 20.81 -4.50
N VAL A 26 2.57 20.25 -4.76
CA VAL A 26 2.03 19.17 -3.92
C VAL A 26 2.94 17.98 -4.18
N ALA A 27 3.75 17.61 -3.20
CA ALA A 27 4.59 16.42 -3.28
C ALA A 27 3.67 15.21 -3.47
N SER A 28 3.80 14.51 -4.59
CA SER A 28 3.09 13.24 -4.76
C SER A 28 3.56 12.26 -3.69
N PRO A 29 2.66 11.44 -3.10
CA PRO A 29 3.06 10.41 -2.15
C PRO A 29 4.16 9.54 -2.75
N VAL A 30 5.26 9.37 -2.04
CA VAL A 30 6.32 8.46 -2.48
C VAL A 30 5.73 7.05 -2.58
N ASP A 31 5.94 6.40 -3.71
CA ASP A 31 5.37 5.07 -3.96
C ASP A 31 5.86 4.07 -2.88
N PRO A 32 4.95 3.46 -2.10
CA PRO A 32 5.33 2.51 -1.05
C PRO A 32 5.51 1.09 -1.59
N SER A 33 5.28 0.87 -2.89
CA SER A 33 5.40 -0.44 -3.52
C SER A 33 6.79 -1.06 -3.28
N GLY A 34 6.81 -2.35 -2.97
CA GLY A 34 8.02 -3.10 -2.61
C GLY A 34 7.75 -4.20 -1.58
N THR A 35 8.79 -4.95 -1.23
CA THR A 35 8.71 -5.95 -0.16
C THR A 35 9.36 -5.41 1.10
N TRP A 36 8.67 -5.56 2.22
CA TRP A 36 9.01 -4.93 3.49
C TRP A 36 9.03 -5.97 4.60
N VAL A 37 10.13 -6.02 5.36
CA VAL A 37 10.23 -6.77 6.60
C VAL A 37 9.50 -5.99 7.69
N ILE A 38 8.54 -6.63 8.35
CA ILE A 38 7.82 -6.01 9.48
C ILE A 38 8.76 -5.86 10.70
N GLU A 39 8.40 -4.99 11.63
CA GLU A 39 9.30 -4.55 12.72
C GLU A 39 9.88 -5.71 13.56
N ASP A 40 9.08 -6.75 13.84
CA ASP A 40 9.52 -7.92 14.61
C ASP A 40 10.30 -8.97 13.77
N GLY A 41 10.44 -8.75 12.47
CA GLY A 41 11.16 -9.62 11.55
C GLY A 41 10.50 -10.95 11.23
N ARG A 42 9.28 -11.23 11.71
CA ARG A 42 8.62 -12.53 11.54
C ARG A 42 7.93 -12.70 10.19
N ALA A 43 7.70 -11.62 9.45
CA ALA A 43 7.08 -11.69 8.13
C ALA A 43 7.66 -10.66 7.15
N ARG A 44 7.43 -10.92 5.86
CA ARG A 44 7.60 -9.92 4.80
C ARG A 44 6.26 -9.64 4.14
N VAL A 45 5.94 -8.36 4.00
CA VAL A 45 4.74 -7.86 3.34
C VAL A 45 5.12 -7.22 2.02
N ARG A 46 4.51 -7.66 0.92
CA ARG A 46 4.65 -7.02 -0.39
C ARG A 46 3.52 -6.04 -0.60
N LEU A 47 3.87 -4.79 -0.85
CA LEU A 47 2.95 -3.71 -1.19
C LEU A 47 2.91 -3.53 -2.70
N GLU A 48 1.70 -3.44 -3.25
CA GLU A 48 1.45 -3.32 -4.68
C GLU A 48 0.30 -2.34 -4.95
N ARG A 49 0.31 -1.72 -6.13
CA ARG A 49 -0.83 -0.96 -6.63
C ARG A 49 -1.98 -1.90 -6.98
N CYS A 50 -3.19 -1.55 -6.57
CA CYS A 50 -4.36 -2.42 -6.71
C CYS A 50 -5.65 -1.65 -7.03
N GLY A 51 -6.70 -2.41 -7.31
CA GLY A 51 -7.99 -1.88 -7.75
C GLY A 51 -8.00 -1.40 -9.21
N PRO A 52 -9.15 -0.93 -9.70
CA PRO A 52 -9.35 -0.64 -11.12
C PRO A 52 -8.51 0.53 -11.66
N THR A 53 -8.20 1.52 -10.81
CA THR A 53 -7.42 2.71 -11.20
C THR A 53 -5.94 2.62 -10.86
N LEU A 54 -5.50 1.56 -10.16
CA LEU A 54 -4.13 1.39 -9.65
C LEU A 54 -3.63 2.55 -8.75
N GLU A 55 -4.51 3.39 -8.23
CA GLU A 55 -4.14 4.48 -7.32
C GLU A 55 -3.99 4.00 -5.87
N ARG A 56 -4.66 2.88 -5.54
CA ARG A 56 -4.68 2.32 -4.20
C ARG A 56 -3.53 1.38 -3.94
N VAL A 57 -3.23 1.17 -2.66
CA VAL A 57 -2.17 0.25 -2.22
C VAL A 57 -2.78 -0.93 -1.47
N CYS A 58 -2.43 -2.13 -1.90
CA CYS A 58 -2.75 -3.38 -1.23
C CYS A 58 -1.46 -4.02 -0.71
N GLY A 59 -1.60 -4.96 0.23
CA GLY A 59 -0.46 -5.58 0.90
C GLY A 59 -0.70 -7.03 1.24
N TYR A 60 0.32 -7.86 1.02
CA TYR A 60 0.23 -9.31 1.08
C TYR A 60 1.36 -9.91 1.92
N ILE A 61 1.08 -10.92 2.74
CA ILE A 61 2.13 -11.72 3.39
C ILE A 61 2.81 -12.56 2.30
N VAL A 62 4.06 -12.28 1.96
CA VAL A 62 4.81 -13.03 0.94
C VAL A 62 5.87 -13.95 1.53
N TRP A 63 6.19 -13.80 2.82
CA TRP A 63 7.07 -14.70 3.53
C TRP A 63 6.78 -14.65 5.03
N MET A 64 6.99 -15.78 5.69
CA MET A 64 6.87 -15.94 7.14
C MET A 64 8.10 -16.69 7.64
N LYS A 65 8.66 -16.26 8.77
CA LYS A 65 9.76 -16.98 9.43
C LYS A 65 9.35 -18.38 9.85
N GLU A 66 8.11 -18.50 10.32
CA GLU A 66 7.46 -19.75 10.69
C GLU A 66 6.19 -19.89 9.84
N PRO A 67 6.25 -20.58 8.69
CA PRO A 67 5.10 -20.68 7.77
C PRO A 67 4.07 -21.75 8.19
N ALA A 68 4.40 -22.57 9.18
CA ALA A 68 3.59 -23.71 9.61
C ALA A 68 3.67 -23.89 11.14
N ASP A 69 2.65 -24.56 11.69
CA ASP A 69 2.59 -24.91 13.10
C ASP A 69 3.57 -26.05 13.48
N ALA A 70 3.59 -26.41 14.77
CA ALA A 70 4.44 -27.48 15.30
C ALA A 70 4.18 -28.87 14.70
N ARG A 71 3.07 -29.06 13.97
CA ARG A 71 2.71 -30.31 13.27
C ARG A 71 3.05 -30.23 11.77
N GLY A 72 3.67 -29.14 11.32
CA GLY A 72 4.00 -28.89 9.92
C GLY A 72 2.80 -28.44 9.08
N GLN A 73 1.67 -28.07 9.69
CA GLN A 73 0.50 -27.60 8.96
C GLN A 73 0.62 -26.09 8.68
N PRO A 74 0.44 -25.62 7.43
CA PRO A 74 0.48 -24.20 7.13
C PRO A 74 -0.58 -23.42 7.90
N TYR A 75 -0.23 -22.23 8.39
CA TYR A 75 -1.18 -21.39 9.11
C TYR A 75 -2.35 -20.98 8.23
N ARG A 76 -3.54 -20.96 8.84
CA ARG A 76 -4.80 -20.54 8.20
C ARG A 76 -5.40 -19.35 8.94
N ASP A 77 -6.29 -18.66 8.25
CA ASP A 77 -7.04 -17.51 8.73
C ASP A 77 -8.17 -17.90 9.73
N GLY A 78 -7.86 -18.74 10.71
CA GLY A 78 -8.84 -19.38 11.58
C GLY A 78 -9.71 -18.42 12.39
N ASN A 79 -9.22 -17.21 12.65
CA ASN A 79 -9.93 -16.17 13.40
C ASN A 79 -10.84 -15.30 12.52
N ASN A 80 -10.94 -15.56 11.21
CA ASN A 80 -11.75 -14.73 10.35
C ASN A 80 -13.22 -14.73 10.81
N PRO A 81 -13.87 -13.55 10.95
CA PRO A 81 -15.29 -13.48 11.27
C PRO A 81 -16.15 -14.16 10.19
N ASP A 82 -15.72 -14.12 8.93
CA ASP A 82 -16.33 -14.87 7.83
C ASP A 82 -15.82 -16.31 7.82
N GLN A 83 -16.74 -17.26 8.04
CA GLN A 83 -16.42 -18.69 8.07
C GLN A 83 -15.85 -19.19 6.74
N GLY A 84 -16.30 -18.66 5.61
CA GLY A 84 -15.81 -19.04 4.28
C GLY A 84 -14.36 -18.64 4.05
N LYS A 85 -13.87 -17.65 4.80
CA LYS A 85 -12.49 -17.16 4.71
C LYS A 85 -11.52 -17.90 5.64
N ARG A 86 -12.01 -18.66 6.62
CA ARG A 86 -11.16 -19.34 7.63
C ARG A 86 -10.22 -20.40 7.09
N LEU A 87 -10.50 -20.94 5.91
CA LEU A 87 -9.68 -21.95 5.26
C LEU A 87 -8.52 -21.35 4.45
N ARG A 88 -8.46 -20.03 4.27
CA ARG A 88 -7.37 -19.37 3.53
C ARG A 88 -6.05 -19.52 4.28
N PHE A 89 -4.98 -19.80 3.55
CA PHE A 89 -3.63 -19.78 4.11
C PHE A 89 -3.20 -18.35 4.43
N LEU A 90 -2.44 -18.16 5.50
CA LEU A 90 -1.87 -16.85 5.83
C LEU A 90 -0.76 -16.44 4.86
N LEU A 91 0.09 -17.39 4.45
CA LEU A 91 1.06 -17.12 3.39
C LEU A 91 0.30 -16.85 2.06
N GLY A 92 0.60 -15.70 1.45
CA GLY A 92 -0.09 -15.19 0.26
C GLY A 92 -1.36 -14.40 0.56
N HIS A 93 -1.74 -14.25 1.84
CA HIS A 93 -2.95 -13.55 2.22
C HIS A 93 -2.82 -12.03 2.10
N GLN A 94 -3.84 -11.38 1.54
CA GLN A 94 -3.98 -9.93 1.55
C GLN A 94 -4.40 -9.44 2.94
N LEU A 95 -3.62 -8.53 3.54
CA LEU A 95 -3.94 -7.89 4.82
C LEU A 95 -4.33 -6.42 4.66
N ILE A 96 -3.76 -5.72 3.67
CA ILE A 96 -4.03 -4.31 3.42
C ILE A 96 -5.01 -4.19 2.25
N MET A 97 -6.16 -3.56 2.50
CA MET A 97 -7.30 -3.49 1.56
C MET A 97 -7.42 -2.12 0.90
N GLY A 98 -6.57 -1.86 -0.11
CA GLY A 98 -6.73 -0.71 -1.00
C GLY A 98 -6.67 0.66 -0.32
N LEU A 99 -5.58 0.93 0.40
CA LEU A 99 -5.31 2.23 1.02
C LEU A 99 -5.35 3.35 -0.03
N LYS A 100 -6.00 4.46 0.31
CA LYS A 100 -6.16 5.62 -0.56
C LYS A 100 -5.02 6.61 -0.34
N PRO A 101 -4.46 7.21 -1.42
CA PRO A 101 -3.52 8.31 -1.24
C PRO A 101 -4.21 9.51 -0.59
N THR A 102 -3.47 10.23 0.25
CA THR A 102 -3.93 11.48 0.87
C THR A 102 -3.10 12.68 0.37
N PRO A 103 -3.62 13.91 0.47
CA PRO A 103 -2.88 15.12 0.10
C PRO A 103 -1.55 15.31 0.86
N GLU A 104 -1.43 14.71 2.05
CA GLU A 104 -0.26 14.78 2.92
C GLU A 104 0.84 13.77 2.55
N GLY A 105 0.71 13.09 1.40
CA GLY A 105 1.72 12.14 0.95
C GLY A 105 1.64 10.77 1.63
N ARG A 106 0.48 10.43 2.21
CA ARG A 106 0.25 9.16 2.92
C ARG A 106 -0.74 8.25 2.20
N PHE A 107 -0.87 7.03 2.69
CA PHE A 107 -1.88 6.07 2.28
C PHE A 107 -2.72 5.65 3.47
N GLU A 108 -4.04 5.86 3.41
CA GLU A 108 -4.95 5.61 4.53
C GLU A 108 -6.07 4.63 4.20
N GLY A 109 -6.48 3.84 5.18
CA GLY A 109 -7.50 2.82 5.00
C GLY A 109 -7.49 1.79 6.13
N GLN A 110 -7.67 0.52 5.79
CA GLN A 110 -7.79 -0.57 6.76
C GLN A 110 -6.73 -1.65 6.53
N ILE A 111 -6.24 -2.20 7.63
CA ILE A 111 -5.47 -3.45 7.67
C ILE A 111 -6.24 -4.50 8.46
N TYR A 112 -6.27 -5.73 7.95
CA TYR A 112 -6.80 -6.90 8.64
C TYR A 112 -5.69 -7.59 9.45
N ASN A 113 -5.98 -7.97 10.70
CA ASN A 113 -5.11 -8.77 11.53
C ASN A 113 -5.68 -10.19 11.68
N ALA A 114 -5.05 -11.16 11.02
CA ALA A 114 -5.46 -12.56 11.08
C ALA A 114 -5.23 -13.24 12.46
N GLU A 115 -4.37 -12.69 13.31
CA GLU A 115 -4.13 -13.22 14.66
C GLU A 115 -5.33 -13.02 15.58
N ASN A 116 -6.19 -12.02 15.32
CA ASN A 116 -7.36 -11.74 16.15
C ASN A 116 -8.67 -11.51 15.38
N GLY A 117 -8.63 -11.58 14.05
CA GLY A 117 -9.81 -11.45 13.20
C GLY A 117 -10.36 -10.03 13.05
N LYS A 118 -9.61 -9.00 13.46
CA LYS A 118 -10.08 -7.60 13.46
C LYS A 118 -9.41 -6.76 12.38
N SER A 119 -10.10 -5.71 11.96
CA SER A 119 -9.56 -4.68 11.09
C SER A 119 -9.27 -3.40 11.86
N TYR A 120 -8.22 -2.69 11.44
CA TYR A 120 -7.70 -1.49 12.08
C TYR A 120 -7.51 -0.37 11.07
N SER A 121 -7.88 0.85 11.45
CA SER A 121 -7.54 2.04 10.68
C SER A 121 -6.03 2.25 10.68
N VAL A 122 -5.46 2.47 9.51
CA VAL A 122 -4.02 2.68 9.34
C VAL A 122 -3.70 3.86 8.44
N ALA A 123 -2.54 4.46 8.70
CA ALA A 123 -1.84 5.35 7.78
C ALA A 123 -0.44 4.77 7.49
N LEU A 124 -0.02 4.83 6.23
CA LEU A 124 1.22 4.26 5.75
C LEU A 124 1.95 5.27 4.87
N TRP A 125 3.25 5.45 5.10
CA TRP A 125 4.09 6.35 4.30
C TRP A 125 5.55 5.92 4.31
N ARG A 126 6.27 6.31 3.27
CA ARG A 126 7.69 6.02 3.12
C ARG A 126 8.51 7.18 3.68
N GLU A 127 9.33 6.91 4.69
CA GLU A 127 10.21 7.90 5.32
C GLU A 127 11.49 8.10 4.50
N SER A 128 11.97 7.03 3.86
CA SER A 128 13.18 7.01 3.03
C SER A 128 13.16 5.80 2.11
N SER A 129 14.18 5.63 1.26
CA SER A 129 14.24 4.48 0.36
C SER A 129 14.09 3.16 1.13
N ASP A 130 14.74 2.95 2.26
CA ASP A 130 14.74 1.68 2.98
C ASP A 130 13.78 1.59 4.17
N ARG A 131 12.97 2.63 4.44
CA ARG A 131 12.08 2.68 5.61
C ARG A 131 10.65 3.08 5.28
N LEU A 132 9.72 2.31 5.82
CA LEU A 132 8.28 2.53 5.70
C LEU A 132 7.67 2.57 7.09
N THR A 133 6.85 3.57 7.36
CA THR A 133 6.11 3.69 8.61
C THR A 133 4.69 3.19 8.40
N LEU A 134 4.22 2.30 9.28
CA LEU A 134 2.84 1.90 9.41
C LEU A 134 2.32 2.33 10.78
N LYS A 135 1.34 3.23 10.82
CA LYS A 135 0.65 3.62 12.06
C LYS A 135 -0.76 3.04 12.05
N GLY A 136 -1.10 2.23 13.05
CA GLY A 136 -2.44 1.66 13.23
C GLY A 136 -3.09 2.11 14.53
N CYS A 137 -4.40 2.32 14.52
CA CYS A 137 -5.17 2.73 15.69
C CYS A 137 -6.35 1.77 15.93
N MET A 138 -6.44 1.19 17.14
CA MET A 138 -7.55 0.33 17.55
C MET A 138 -8.81 1.13 17.91
N LEU A 139 -8.60 2.36 18.38
CA LEU A 139 -9.57 3.43 18.63
C LEU A 139 -8.84 4.75 18.35
N ALA A 140 -9.53 5.86 18.08
CA ALA A 140 -8.90 7.13 17.69
C ALA A 140 -7.77 7.64 18.63
N LEU A 141 -7.67 7.10 19.85
CA LEU A 141 -6.69 7.48 20.87
C LEU A 141 -5.58 6.42 21.11
N LEU A 142 -5.82 5.14 20.77
CA LEU A 142 -4.87 4.05 21.04
C LEU A 142 -4.19 3.62 19.73
N CYS A 143 -3.13 4.34 19.39
CA CYS A 143 -2.35 4.13 18.18
C CYS A 143 -0.98 3.51 18.50
N SER A 144 -0.54 2.60 17.65
CA SER A 144 0.82 2.06 17.62
C SER A 144 1.46 2.36 16.27
N THR A 145 2.77 2.50 16.24
CA THR A 145 3.55 2.74 15.03
C THR A 145 4.61 1.66 14.91
N GLN A 146 4.73 1.08 13.72
CA GLN A 146 5.79 0.15 13.36
C GLN A 146 6.66 0.76 12.28
N MET A 147 7.97 0.48 12.37
CA MET A 147 8.93 0.81 11.32
C MET A 147 9.33 -0.45 10.55
N TRP A 148 8.96 -0.50 9.28
CA TRP A 148 9.29 -1.61 8.38
C TRP A 148 10.52 -1.28 7.55
N ARG A 149 11.29 -2.31 7.22
CA ARG A 149 12.53 -2.18 6.43
C ARG A 149 12.38 -2.81 5.06
N GLN A 150 12.87 -2.15 4.01
CA GLN A 150 12.82 -2.71 2.68
C GLN A 150 13.70 -3.96 2.59
N SER A 151 13.19 -5.01 1.96
CA SER A 151 13.97 -6.20 1.57
C SER A 151 14.16 -6.23 0.06
N ASN A 152 15.41 -6.37 -0.38
CA ASN A 152 15.77 -6.49 -1.79
C ASN A 152 16.30 -7.90 -2.17
N ASP A 153 16.32 -8.80 -1.19
CA ASP A 153 16.67 -10.21 -1.32
C ASP A 153 15.40 -11.10 -1.37
N VAL A 154 15.58 -12.36 -1.78
CA VAL A 154 14.53 -13.39 -1.78
C VAL A 154 14.93 -14.49 -0.81
N LEU A 155 14.10 -14.74 0.19
CA LEU A 155 14.31 -15.84 1.13
C LEU A 155 13.72 -17.16 0.60
N PRO A 156 14.24 -18.32 1.03
CA PRO A 156 13.59 -19.60 0.79
C PRO A 156 12.12 -19.58 1.23
N GLY A 157 11.24 -20.05 0.36
CA GLY A 157 9.79 -20.08 0.59
C GLY A 157 9.07 -18.72 0.40
N GLN A 158 9.77 -17.65 0.01
CA GLN A 158 9.13 -16.38 -0.30
C GLN A 158 8.35 -16.47 -1.62
N LEU A 159 7.11 -15.99 -1.62
CA LEU A 159 6.30 -15.84 -2.82
C LEU A 159 6.89 -14.74 -3.70
N VAL A 160 7.31 -15.10 -4.90
CA VAL A 160 7.93 -14.19 -5.89
C VAL A 160 7.05 -13.96 -7.12
N GLY A 161 6.02 -14.77 -7.34
CA GLY A 161 5.11 -14.64 -8.47
C GLY A 161 4.27 -13.36 -8.38
N LEU A 162 3.67 -12.97 -9.51
CA LEU A 162 2.72 -11.85 -9.54
C LEU A 162 1.45 -12.20 -8.76
N THR A 163 0.76 -11.19 -8.25
CA THR A 163 -0.53 -11.41 -7.58
C THR A 163 -1.50 -12.13 -8.52
N GLY A 164 -2.01 -13.28 -8.07
CA GLY A 164 -2.88 -14.17 -8.86
C GLY A 164 -2.17 -15.30 -9.62
N ASP A 165 -0.83 -15.29 -9.72
CA ASP A 165 -0.07 -16.40 -10.30
C ASP A 165 0.10 -17.57 -9.30
N PRO A 166 0.43 -18.80 -9.76
CA PRO A 166 0.57 -19.96 -8.88
C PRO A 166 1.56 -19.79 -7.71
N ASN A 167 2.62 -19.00 -7.90
CA ASN A 167 3.65 -18.73 -6.88
C ASN A 167 3.55 -17.31 -6.31
N GLY A 168 2.41 -16.64 -6.50
CA GLY A 168 2.15 -15.30 -6.01
C GLY A 168 1.11 -15.27 -4.90
N PRO A 169 0.95 -14.11 -4.25
CA PRO A 169 -0.13 -13.89 -3.29
C PRO A 169 -1.49 -13.84 -4.01
N ARG A 170 -2.57 -13.93 -3.23
CA ARG A 170 -3.94 -13.93 -3.72
C ARG A 170 -4.64 -12.64 -3.28
N ALA A 171 -5.11 -11.87 -4.25
CA ALA A 171 -5.99 -10.74 -4.00
C ALA A 171 -7.39 -11.21 -3.63
N ASP A 172 -8.01 -10.50 -2.69
CA ASP A 172 -9.46 -10.56 -2.49
C ASP A 172 -10.14 -9.98 -3.74
N GLN A 173 -11.28 -10.55 -4.15
CA GLN A 173 -11.92 -10.25 -5.45
C GLN A 173 -12.18 -8.75 -5.68
N GLU A 174 -12.56 -8.04 -4.63
CA GLU A 174 -12.81 -6.58 -4.66
C GLU A 174 -11.56 -5.77 -5.06
N TRP A 175 -10.37 -6.28 -4.75
CA TRP A 175 -9.10 -5.59 -4.92
C TRP A 175 -8.23 -6.17 -6.03
N ALA A 176 -8.70 -7.23 -6.69
CA ALA A 176 -8.00 -7.84 -7.80
C ALA A 176 -7.74 -6.80 -8.90
N ALA A 177 -6.48 -6.67 -9.29
CA ALA A 177 -6.12 -5.88 -10.46
C ALA A 177 -6.79 -6.50 -11.71
N PRO A 178 -7.02 -5.69 -12.77
CA PRO A 178 -7.43 -6.23 -14.06
C PRO A 178 -6.47 -7.35 -14.49
N PRO A 179 -6.97 -8.45 -15.10
CA PRO A 179 -6.12 -9.57 -15.50
C PRO A 179 -5.02 -9.10 -16.46
N SER A 180 -3.80 -9.60 -16.26
CA SER A 180 -2.71 -9.33 -17.21
C SER A 180 -3.02 -9.94 -18.60
N PRO A 181 -2.43 -9.43 -19.69
CA PRO A 181 -2.65 -9.97 -21.03
C PRO A 181 -2.40 -11.48 -21.13
N LYS A 182 -1.39 -12.00 -20.40
CA LYS A 182 -1.06 -13.42 -20.33
C LYS A 182 -2.12 -14.24 -19.59
N GLN A 183 -2.68 -13.71 -18.52
CA GLN A 183 -3.77 -14.35 -17.75
C GLN A 183 -5.09 -14.33 -18.51
N ALA A 184 -5.36 -13.27 -19.27
CA ALA A 184 -6.54 -13.17 -20.14
C ALA A 184 -6.48 -14.21 -21.28
N ALA A 185 -5.32 -14.38 -21.92
CA ALA A 185 -5.13 -15.35 -23.00
C ALA A 185 -5.27 -16.81 -22.53
N ALA A 186 -4.89 -17.12 -21.29
CA ALA A 186 -5.00 -18.47 -20.73
C ALA A 186 -6.44 -18.87 -20.37
N LYS A 187 -7.32 -17.90 -20.06
CA LYS A 187 -8.75 -18.15 -19.76
C LYS A 187 -9.64 -18.26 -21.00
N ALA A 188 -9.14 -17.85 -22.17
CA ALA A 188 -9.88 -17.88 -23.43
C ALA A 188 -9.69 -19.20 -24.22
N ARG A 189 -9.01 -20.18 -23.62
CA ARG A 189 -8.80 -21.54 -24.15
C ARG A 189 -9.52 -22.53 -23.23
#